data_AF-A0A961LYQ3-F1
#
_entry.id   AF-A0A961LYQ3-F1
#
_cell.length_a   1.000
_cell.length_b   1.000
_cell.length_c   1.000
_cell.angle_alpha   90.00
_cell.angle_beta   90.00
_cell.angle_gamma   90.00
#
_symmetry.space_group_name_H-M   'P 1'
#
loop_
_entity.id
_entity.type
_entity.pdbx_description
1 polymer ?
#
loop_
_entity_poly.entity_id
_entity_poly.type
_entity_poly.pdbx_seq_one_letter_code
_entity_poly.pdbx_strand_id
1 'polypeptide(L)' 'IFSVEQNAENARNQMRQAGLSAEIRRGRVGENQFWRVVVGPAATTGERAQMLQRVRSLGFADAYAVQR' A
#
# COMPACT_ATOMS: atom_id res chain seq x y z
N ILE A 1 7.66 1.31 2.24
CA ILE A 1 7.43 2.68 2.77
C ILE A 1 8.18 3.65 1.88
N PHE A 2 7.67 4.85 1.62
CA PHE A 2 8.33 5.86 0.80
C PHE A 2 8.83 7.03 1.64
N SER A 3 9.99 7.58 1.29
CA SER A 3 10.54 8.83 1.83
C SER A 3 10.24 10.05 0.94
N VAL A 4 9.55 9.83 -0.19
CA VAL A 4 9.15 10.87 -1.14
C VAL A 4 7.67 10.66 -1.47
N GLU A 5 6.85 11.68 -1.27
CA GLU A 5 5.40 11.64 -1.51
C GLU A 5 5.04 11.21 -2.93
N GLN A 6 5.74 11.78 -3.92
CA GLN A 6 5.50 11.45 -5.34
C GLN A 6 5.68 9.95 -5.64
N ASN A 7 6.61 9.27 -4.97
CA ASN A 7 6.80 7.83 -5.15
C ASN A 7 5.62 7.05 -4.56
N ALA A 8 5.06 7.50 -3.43
CA ALA A 8 3.85 6.92 -2.85
C ALA A 8 2.62 7.17 -3.73
N GLU A 9 2.49 8.35 -4.32
CA GLU A 9 1.44 8.70 -5.29
C GLU A 9 1.50 7.80 -6.52
N ASN A 10 2.68 7.59 -7.11
CA ASN A 10 2.89 6.69 -8.24
C ASN A 10 2.48 5.25 -7.89
N ALA A 11 2.91 4.74 -6.74
CA ALA A 11 2.56 3.40 -6.27
C ALA A 11 1.05 3.26 -6.01
N ARG A 12 0.40 4.25 -5.38
CA ARG A 12 -1.06 4.27 -5.20
C ARG A 12 -1.79 4.24 -6.53
N ASN A 13 -1.33 5.01 -7.52
CA ASN A 13 -1.95 5.04 -8.85
C ASN A 13 -1.81 3.69 -9.56
N GLN A 14 -0.66 3.02 -9.44
CA GLN A 14 -0.47 1.67 -9.96
C GLN A 14 -1.42 0.65 -9.30
N MET A 15 -1.65 0.75 -7.98
CA MET A 15 -2.65 -0.09 -7.30
C MET A 15 -4.05 0.15 -7.83
N ARG A 16 -4.45 1.42 -7.99
CA ARG A 16 -5.77 1.79 -8.51
C ARG A 16 -5.99 1.32 -9.95
N GLN A 17 -4.96 1.43 -10.81
CA GLN A 17 -4.99 0.91 -12.17
C GLN A 17 -5.14 -0.62 -12.21
N ALA A 18 -4.62 -1.32 -11.20
CA ALA A 18 -4.79 -2.76 -11.04
C ALA A 18 -6.15 -3.17 -10.43
N GLY A 19 -7.07 -2.21 -10.21
CA GLY A 19 -8.39 -2.44 -9.63
C GLY A 19 -8.41 -2.51 -8.11
N LEU A 20 -7.33 -2.10 -7.43
CA LEU A 20 -7.22 -2.14 -5.98
C LEU A 20 -7.50 -0.76 -5.37
N SER A 21 -8.41 -0.70 -4.39
CA SER A 21 -8.58 0.49 -3.56
C SER A 21 -7.32 0.72 -2.72
N ALA A 22 -6.70 1.89 -2.87
CA ALA A 22 -5.46 2.24 -2.19
C ALA A 22 -5.48 3.68 -1.68
N GLU A 23 -4.98 3.87 -0.46
CA GLU A 23 -4.84 5.17 0.20
C GLU A 23 -3.38 5.42 0.63
N ILE A 24 -3.00 6.69 0.75
CA ILE A 24 -1.70 7.08 1.28
C ILE A 24 -1.89 7.54 2.72
N ARG A 25 -1.14 6.95 3.63
CA ARG A 25 -1.05 7.36 5.03
C ARG A 25 0.30 8.01 5.28
N ARG A 26 0.28 9.29 5.62
CA ARG A 26 1.47 10.03 6.06
C ARG A 26 1.78 9.70 7.52
N GLY A 27 3.06 9.52 7.82
CA GLY A 27 3.57 9.40 9.17
C GLY A 27 4.87 10.18 9.35
N ARG A 28 5.39 10.18 10.58
CA ARG A 28 6.65 10.84 10.92
C ARG A 28 7.46 9.97 11.88
N VAL A 29 8.78 9.94 11.71
CA VAL A 29 9.73 9.39 12.69
C VAL A 29 10.72 10.48 13.04
N GLY A 30 10.66 10.96 14.29
CA GLY A 30 11.39 12.17 14.70
C GLY A 30 10.97 13.35 13.83
N GLU A 31 11.91 13.92 13.07
CA GLU A 31 11.63 15.03 12.15
C GLU A 31 11.28 14.57 10.72
N ASN A 32 11.61 13.33 10.36
CA ASN A 32 11.48 12.80 9.00
C ASN A 32 10.06 12.34 8.70
N GLN A 33 9.52 12.74 7.54
CA GLN A 33 8.22 12.29 7.06
C GLN A 33 8.36 10.99 6.26
N PHE A 34 7.30 10.17 6.28
CA PHE A 34 7.21 8.98 5.44
C PHE A 34 5.77 8.76 4.97
N TRP A 35 5.63 8.03 3.87
CA TRP A 35 4.34 7.72 3.24
C TRP A 35 4.17 6.22 3.10
N ARG A 36 3.04 5.70 3.57
CA ARG A 36 2.63 4.31 3.42
C ARG A 36 1.47 4.23 2.45
N VAL A 37 1.59 3.39 1.42
CA VAL A 37 0.46 3.03 0.57
C VAL A 37 -0.23 1.82 1.19
N VAL A 38 -1.52 1.93 1.47
CA VAL A 38 -2.33 0.87 2.09
C VAL A 38 -3.43 0.47 1.13
N VAL A 39 -3.52 -0.82 0.81
CA VAL A 39 -4.57 -1.41 -0.03
C VAL A 39 -5.65 -2.02 0.86
N GLY A 40 -6.92 -1.78 0.53
CA GLY A 40 -8.07 -2.32 1.26
C GLY A 40 -9.22 -1.32 1.39
N PRO A 41 -10.13 -1.53 2.37
CA PRO A 41 -10.14 -2.63 3.36
C PRO A 41 -10.47 -3.98 2.72
N ALA A 42 -9.95 -5.06 3.30
CA ALA A 42 -10.39 -6.43 3.00
C ALA A 42 -11.39 -6.88 4.07
N ALA A 43 -12.52 -7.45 3.67
CA ALA A 43 -13.57 -7.92 4.57
C ALA A 43 -13.22 -9.28 5.21
N THR A 44 -12.40 -10.09 4.52
CA THR A 44 -12.02 -11.42 5.00
C THR A 44 -10.51 -11.66 4.91
N THR A 45 -10.03 -12.66 5.63
CA THR A 45 -8.64 -13.13 5.52
C THR A 45 -8.31 -13.63 4.12
N GLY A 46 -9.28 -14.25 3.42
CA GLY A 46 -9.11 -14.72 2.04
C GLY A 46 -8.93 -13.57 1.05
N GLU A 47 -9.80 -12.56 1.14
CA GLU A 47 -9.70 -11.35 0.31
C GLU A 47 -8.38 -10.60 0.58
N ARG A 48 -7.97 -10.50 1.85
CA ARG A 48 -6.68 -9.91 2.23
C ARG A 48 -5.50 -10.64 1.58
N ALA A 49 -5.54 -11.98 1.57
CA ALA A 49 -4.50 -12.79 0.94
C ALA A 49 -4.45 -12.58 -0.58
N GLN A 50 -5.60 -12.52 -1.24
CA GLN A 50 -5.70 -12.25 -2.68
C GLN A 50 -5.19 -10.85 -3.03
N MET A 51 -5.59 -9.82 -2.27
CA MET A 51 -5.06 -8.46 -2.44
C MET A 51 -3.54 -8.44 -2.26
N LEU A 52 -3.02 -9.09 -1.21
CA LEU A 52 -1.59 -9.15 -0.95
C LEU A 52 -0.82 -9.83 -2.09
N GLN A 53 -1.33 -10.94 -2.62
CA GLN A 53 -0.74 -11.60 -3.78
C GLN A 53 -0.73 -10.69 -5.01
N ARG A 54 -1.85 -10.01 -5.29
CA ARG A 54 -1.97 -9.04 -6.39
C ARG A 54 -0.94 -7.91 -6.27
N VAL A 55 -0.81 -7.33 -5.08
CA VAL A 55 0.17 -6.27 -4.78
C VAL A 55 1.61 -6.75 -5.04
N ARG A 56 1.95 -7.96 -4.59
CA ARG A 56 3.29 -8.53 -4.81
C ARG A 56 3.57 -8.78 -6.29
N SER A 57 2.58 -9.27 -7.05
CA SER A 57 2.69 -9.46 -8.50
C SER A 57 2.88 -8.16 -9.28
N LEU A 58 2.53 -7.00 -8.71
CA LEU A 58 2.79 -5.67 -9.31
C LEU A 58 4.23 -5.17 -9.05
N GLY A 59 5.07 -5.94 -8.37
CA GLY A 59 6.47 -5.60 -8.07
C GLY A 59 6.73 -5.18 -6.62
N PHE A 60 5.71 -5.13 -5.77
CA PHE A 60 5.85 -4.78 -4.34
C PHE A 60 6.02 -6.04 -3.50
N ALA A 61 7.10 -6.78 -3.73
CA ALA A 61 7.35 -8.08 -3.12
C ALA A 61 7.42 -8.04 -1.58
N ASP A 62 7.83 -6.91 -1.02
CA ASP A 62 7.93 -6.62 0.42
C ASP A 62 6.59 -6.25 1.07
N ALA A 63 5.49 -6.22 0.30
CA ALA A 63 4.17 -5.94 0.85
C ALA A 63 3.77 -6.97 1.93
N TYR A 64 3.11 -6.47 2.97
CA TYR A 64 2.65 -7.24 4.11
C TYR A 64 1.27 -6.78 4.59
N ALA A 65 0.54 -7.68 5.23
CA ALA A 65 -0.75 -7.37 5.82
C ALA A 65 -0.60 -6.46 7.04
N VAL A 66 -1.47 -5.48 7.16
CA VAL A 66 -1.53 -4.58 8.33
C VAL A 66 -2.93 -4.66 8.93
N GLN A 67 -3.01 -4.60 10.25
CA GLN A 67 -4.26 -4.44 10.98
C GLN A 67 -4.31 -3.01 11.52
N ARG A 68 -5.53 -2.47 11.60
CA ARG A 68 -5.78 -1.16 12.20
C ARG A 68 -5.80 -1.27 13.72
#